data_AF-A0A536UCV8-F1
#
_entry.id   AF-A0A536UCV8-F1
#
_cell.length_a   1.000
_cell.length_b   1.000
_cell.length_c   1.000
_cell.angle_alpha   90.00
_cell.angle_beta   90.00
_cell.angle_gamma   90.00
#
_symmetry.space_group_name_H-M   'P 1'
#
loop_
_entity.id
_entity.type
_entity.pdbx_description
1 polymer ?
#
loop_
_entity_poly.entity_id
_entity_poly.type
_entity_poly.pdbx_seq_one_letter_code
_entity_poly.pdbx_strand_id
1 'polypeptide(L)'
;VARLRSTLPRVVVRNKIDLAGVQARRGAVDGIAEVWLSAKTGSGVDLLRQAILEVVGAEENTHDAFLARERHVRALGTAREHLALAATHLSPMAAPALELCAEELRQAHDALGEITGAHTADDLLGAIFGRFCIGK
;
A
#
# COMPACT_ATOMS: atom_id res chain seq x y z
N VAL A 1 -28.03 -10.01 0.32
CA VAL A 1 -27.29 -8.76 0.00
C VAL A 1 -26.54 -8.34 1.24
N ALA A 2 -25.21 -8.47 1.26
CA ALA A 2 -24.40 -8.16 2.45
C ALA A 2 -24.59 -6.69 2.84
N ARG A 3 -24.93 -6.43 4.11
CA ARG A 3 -25.07 -5.06 4.63
C ARG A 3 -23.69 -4.41 4.67
N LEU A 4 -23.45 -3.48 3.74
CA LEU A 4 -22.28 -2.62 3.75
C LEU A 4 -22.29 -1.77 5.04
N ARG A 5 -21.12 -1.59 5.67
CA ARG A 5 -20.96 -0.77 6.88
C ARG A 5 -21.43 0.65 6.57
N SER A 6 -22.22 1.25 7.47
CA SER A 6 -22.75 2.63 7.31
C SER A 6 -21.68 3.72 7.27
N THR A 7 -20.44 3.38 7.65
CA THR A 7 -19.28 4.28 7.68
C THR A 7 -18.57 4.39 6.33
N LEU A 8 -18.91 3.56 5.35
CA LEU A 8 -18.27 3.64 4.03
C LEU A 8 -18.92 4.75 3.19
N PRO A 9 -18.13 5.49 2.40
CA PRO A 9 -18.67 6.42 1.42
C PRO A 9 -19.59 5.69 0.41
N ARG A 10 -20.70 6.31 0.03
CA ARG A 10 -21.74 5.68 -0.82
C ARG A 10 -22.03 6.54 -2.04
N VAL A 11 -22.30 5.85 -3.15
CA VAL A 11 -22.85 6.45 -4.38
C VAL A 11 -24.04 5.60 -4.82
N VAL A 12 -25.18 6.22 -5.06
CA VAL A 12 -26.39 5.56 -5.58
C VAL A 12 -26.34 5.58 -7.10
N VAL A 13 -26.49 4.41 -7.73
CA VAL A 13 -26.46 4.28 -9.19
C VAL A 13 -27.83 3.85 -9.70
N ARG A 14 -28.47 4.71 -10.50
CA ARG A 14 -29.69 4.39 -11.25
C ARG A 14 -29.30 3.97 -12.67
N ASN A 15 -29.12 2.67 -12.85
CA ASN A 15 -28.76 2.09 -14.14
C ASN A 15 -30.00 1.94 -15.07
N LYS A 16 -29.75 1.69 -16.37
CA LYS A 16 -30.73 1.41 -17.42
C LYS A 16 -31.56 2.62 -17.88
N ILE A 17 -30.97 3.81 -17.87
CA ILE A 17 -31.64 5.01 -18.39
C ILE A 17 -32.04 4.88 -19.87
N ASP A 18 -31.37 4.01 -20.62
CA ASP A 18 -31.69 3.67 -22.01
C ASP A 18 -33.08 3.03 -22.16
N LEU A 19 -33.55 2.29 -21.15
CA LEU A 19 -34.89 1.72 -21.13
C LEU A 19 -35.94 2.70 -20.57
N ALA A 20 -35.52 3.61 -19.69
CA ALA A 20 -36.40 4.59 -19.06
C ALA A 20 -36.61 5.86 -19.89
N GLY A 21 -35.85 6.05 -20.99
CA GLY A 21 -35.87 7.27 -21.78
C GLY A 21 -35.37 8.51 -21.03
N VAL A 22 -34.55 8.30 -20.00
CA VAL A 22 -34.02 9.37 -19.14
C VAL A 22 -32.62 9.74 -19.60
N GLN A 23 -32.26 11.02 -19.49
CA GLN A 23 -30.91 11.50 -19.80
C GLN A 23 -29.94 11.21 -18.64
N ALA A 24 -28.66 10.98 -18.97
CA ALA A 24 -27.63 10.82 -17.97
C ALA A 24 -27.49 12.11 -17.15
N ARG A 25 -27.43 11.98 -15.81
CA ARG A 25 -27.34 13.13 -14.91
C ARG A 25 -26.77 12.74 -13.56
N ARG A 26 -26.36 13.76 -12.80
CA ARG A 26 -25.98 13.67 -11.38
C ARG A 26 -27.04 14.33 -10.51
N GLY A 27 -27.08 13.94 -9.25
CA GLY A 27 -27.95 14.49 -8.22
C GLY A 27 -27.53 13.99 -6.85
N ALA A 28 -28.42 14.17 -5.88
CA ALA A 28 -28.24 13.65 -4.54
C ALA A 28 -29.58 13.16 -3.98
N VAL A 29 -29.52 12.08 -3.20
CA VAL A 29 -30.65 11.53 -2.45
C VAL A 29 -30.20 11.33 -1.02
N ASP A 30 -30.90 11.95 -0.07
CA ASP A 30 -30.55 11.91 1.37
C ASP A 30 -29.10 12.33 1.65
N GLY A 31 -28.58 13.31 0.89
CA GLY A 31 -27.19 13.76 0.99
C GLY A 31 -26.15 12.80 0.40
N ILE A 32 -26.56 11.69 -0.21
CA ILE A 32 -25.69 10.72 -0.88
C ILE A 32 -25.66 11.04 -2.38
N ALA A 33 -24.46 11.05 -2.97
CA ALA A 33 -24.29 11.26 -4.40
C ALA A 33 -25.08 10.22 -5.22
N GLU A 34 -25.81 10.69 -6.23
CA GLU A 34 -26.65 9.86 -7.09
C GLU A 34 -26.31 10.08 -8.58
N VAL A 35 -26.21 8.99 -9.33
CA VAL A 35 -25.86 9.01 -10.77
C VAL A 35 -26.83 8.15 -11.57
N TRP A 36 -27.38 8.74 -12.62
CA TRP A 36 -28.23 8.07 -13.60
C TRP A 36 -27.40 7.77 -14.84
N LEU A 37 -27.29 6.49 -15.20
CA LEU A 37 -26.45 6.04 -16.29
C LEU A 37 -27.02 4.81 -17.01
N SER A 38 -26.44 4.49 -18.15
CA SER A 38 -26.66 3.22 -18.85
C SER A 38 -25.34 2.49 -18.98
N ALA A 39 -25.16 1.43 -18.20
CA ALA A 39 -23.98 0.58 -18.29
C ALA A 39 -23.87 -0.12 -19.66
N LYS A 40 -25.00 -0.32 -20.35
CA LYS A 40 -25.05 -0.95 -21.67
C LYS A 40 -24.51 -0.03 -22.77
N THR A 41 -24.89 1.25 -22.73
CA THR A 41 -24.49 2.22 -23.77
C THR A 41 -23.25 3.03 -23.41
N GLY A 42 -22.85 3.02 -22.14
CA GLY A 42 -21.76 3.84 -21.61
C GLY A 42 -22.19 5.27 -21.24
N SER A 43 -23.42 5.69 -21.56
CA SER A 43 -23.92 7.02 -21.23
C SER A 43 -23.93 7.25 -19.71
N GLY A 44 -23.28 8.32 -19.24
CA GLY A 44 -23.21 8.69 -17.83
C GLY A 44 -22.13 7.96 -17.01
N VAL A 45 -21.28 7.13 -17.61
CA VAL A 45 -20.19 6.44 -16.90
C VAL A 45 -19.12 7.43 -16.41
N ASP A 46 -18.81 8.48 -17.17
CA ASP A 46 -17.87 9.52 -16.74
C ASP A 46 -18.37 10.30 -15.51
N LEU A 47 -19.69 10.51 -15.43
CA LEU A 47 -20.33 11.13 -14.27
C LEU A 47 -20.18 10.26 -13.01
N LEU A 48 -20.23 8.94 -13.17
CA LEU A 48 -19.96 8.00 -12.08
C LEU A 48 -18.49 8.05 -11.66
N ARG A 49 -17.55 8.07 -12.62
CA ARG A 49 -16.12 8.19 -12.33
C ARG A 49 -15.83 9.45 -11.49
N GLN A 50 -16.36 10.60 -11.91
CA GLN A 50 -16.21 11.86 -11.17
C GLN A 50 -16.80 11.77 -9.76
N ALA A 51 -18.02 11.24 -9.63
CA ALA A 51 -18.66 11.08 -8.32
C ALA A 51 -17.86 10.17 -7.38
N ILE A 52 -17.23 9.10 -7.89
CA ILE A 52 -16.37 8.22 -7.08
C ILE A 52 -15.13 8.96 -6.60
N LEU A 53 -14.45 9.71 -7.49
CA LEU A 53 -13.25 10.46 -7.13
C LEU A 53 -13.51 11.49 -6.03
N GLU A 54 -14.61 12.24 -6.16
CA GLU A 54 -15.05 13.23 -5.16
C GLU A 54 -15.35 12.57 -3.81
N VAL A 55 -16.02 11.42 -3.82
CA VAL A 55 -16.44 10.72 -2.60
C VAL A 55 -15.26 10.04 -1.88
N VAL A 56 -14.22 9.65 -2.62
CA VAL A 56 -13.00 9.04 -2.05
C VAL A 56 -11.99 10.11 -1.61
N GLY A 57 -12.23 11.39 -1.91
CA GLY A 57 -11.31 12.48 -1.57
C GLY A 57 -9.99 12.40 -2.36
N ALA A 58 -10.01 11.77 -3.53
CA ALA A 58 -8.84 11.70 -4.40
C ALA A 58 -8.64 13.06 -5.07
N GLU A 59 -7.89 13.97 -4.43
CA GLU A 59 -7.31 15.10 -5.15
C GLU A 59 -6.29 14.58 -6.17
N GLU A 60 -6.28 15.14 -7.38
CA GLU A 60 -5.35 14.82 -8.47
C GLU A 60 -3.85 15.05 -8.11
N ASN A 61 -3.58 15.52 -6.88
CA ASN A 61 -2.25 15.79 -6.33
C ASN A 61 -1.50 14.55 -5.82
N THR A 62 -1.98 13.32 -6.05
CA THR A 62 -1.26 12.09 -5.66
C THR A 62 -0.16 11.72 -6.66
N HIS A 63 0.71 12.67 -7.00
CA HIS A 63 1.97 12.37 -7.70
C HIS A 63 3.04 11.77 -6.76
N ASP A 64 2.79 11.75 -5.45
CA ASP A 64 3.66 11.15 -4.43
C ASP A 64 3.09 9.89 -3.77
N ALA A 65 2.06 9.28 -4.38
CA ALA A 65 1.61 7.97 -3.95
C ALA A 65 2.66 6.93 -4.38
N PHE A 66 3.68 6.73 -3.55
CA PHE A 66 4.51 5.53 -3.60
C PHE A 66 3.56 4.34 -3.68
N LEU A 67 3.52 3.66 -4.84
CA LEU A 67 2.80 2.41 -5.06
C LEU A 67 3.50 1.27 -4.29
N ALA A 68 3.64 1.44 -2.98
CA ALA A 68 4.05 0.39 -2.09
C ALA A 68 2.90 -0.61 -2.00
N ARG A 69 3.08 -1.76 -2.65
CA ARG A 69 2.19 -2.91 -2.47
C ARG A 69 2.18 -3.28 -0.98
N GLU A 70 1.08 -3.85 -0.48
CA GLU A 70 0.92 -4.24 0.93
C GLU A 70 2.13 -5.02 1.47
N ARG A 71 2.71 -5.91 0.65
CA ARG A 71 3.92 -6.67 1.01
C ARG A 71 5.14 -5.79 1.30
N HIS A 72 5.34 -4.68 0.59
CA HIS A 72 6.46 -3.77 0.81
C HIS A 72 6.26 -3.00 2.11
N VAL A 73 5.01 -2.60 2.39
CA VAL A 73 4.65 -1.95 3.66
C VAL A 73 4.90 -2.89 4.84
N ARG A 74 4.57 -4.17 4.70
CA ARG A 74 4.83 -5.20 5.71
C ARG A 74 6.33 -5.38 5.95
N ALA A 75 7.12 -5.58 4.89
CA ALA A 75 8.57 -5.70 4.95
C ALA A 75 9.23 -4.50 5.65
N LEU A 76 8.81 -3.27 5.31
CA LEU A 76 9.29 -2.05 5.99
C LEU A 76 8.88 -2.01 7.47
N GLY A 77 7.67 -2.48 7.81
CA GLY A 77 7.19 -2.59 9.18
C GLY A 77 8.06 -3.52 10.02
N THR A 78 8.31 -4.73 9.51
CA THR A 78 9.16 -5.74 10.14
C THR A 78 10.60 -5.25 10.29
N ALA A 79 11.18 -4.64 9.25
CA ALA A 79 12.53 -4.07 9.35
C ALA A 79 12.64 -3.00 10.44
N ARG A 80 11.63 -2.13 10.56
CA ARG A 80 11.58 -1.09 11.60
C ARG A 80 11.52 -1.68 13.00
N GLU A 81 10.77 -2.76 13.21
CA GLU A 81 10.67 -3.43 14.51
C GLU A 81 12.03 -3.98 14.96
N HIS A 82 12.73 -4.70 14.07
CA HIS A 82 14.06 -5.22 14.35
C HIS A 82 15.11 -4.11 14.56
N LEU A 83 15.07 -3.03 13.79
CA LEU A 83 15.94 -1.87 14.02
C LEU A 83 15.72 -1.22 15.39
N ALA A 84 14.47 -1.14 15.85
CA ALA A 84 14.16 -0.64 17.19
C ALA A 84 14.74 -1.56 18.27
N LEU A 85 14.63 -2.87 18.11
CA LEU A 85 15.22 -3.86 19.03
C LEU A 85 16.75 -3.76 19.04
N ALA A 86 17.40 -3.71 17.88
CA ALA A 86 18.84 -3.49 17.75
C ALA A 86 19.31 -2.24 18.53
N ALA A 87 18.56 -1.14 18.43
CA ALA A 87 18.86 0.09 19.16
C ALA A 87 18.76 -0.10 20.69
N THR A 88 17.84 -0.92 21.19
CA THR A 88 17.76 -1.23 22.62
C THR A 88 18.95 -2.07 23.10
N HIS A 89 19.47 -2.98 22.26
CA HIS A 89 20.66 -3.80 22.57
C HIS A 89 21.97 -3.00 22.59
N LEU A 90 21.99 -1.82 21.97
CA LEU A 90 23.11 -0.86 22.00
C LEU A 90 23.00 0.17 23.13
N SER A 91 21.99 0.06 24.01
CA SER A 91 21.76 1.03 25.08
C SER A 91 22.96 1.12 26.03
N PRO A 92 23.51 2.33 26.28
CA PRO A 92 24.65 2.51 27.18
C PRO A 92 24.32 2.27 28.66
N MET A 93 23.04 2.07 29.00
CA MET A 93 22.61 1.75 30.37
C MET A 93 22.78 0.26 30.72
N ALA A 94 23.12 -0.59 29.76
CA ALA A 94 23.44 -2.00 29.94
C ALA A 94 24.75 -2.35 29.20
N ALA A 95 25.36 -3.49 29.52
CA ALA A 95 26.44 -4.02 28.70
C ALA A 95 25.89 -4.28 27.28
N PRO A 96 26.51 -3.74 26.22
CA PRO A 96 26.01 -3.91 24.86
C PRO A 96 25.93 -5.38 24.48
N ALA A 97 24.74 -5.84 24.10
CA ALA A 97 24.52 -7.21 23.63
C ALA A 97 24.77 -7.26 22.11
N LEU A 98 26.04 -7.17 21.71
CA LEU A 98 26.42 -7.04 20.31
C LEU A 98 25.96 -8.21 19.44
N GLU A 99 25.91 -9.43 19.99
CA GLU A 99 25.39 -10.61 19.29
C GLU A 99 23.89 -10.49 18.97
N LEU A 100 23.09 -10.02 19.95
CA LEU A 100 21.65 -9.77 19.75
C LEU A 100 21.44 -8.61 18.79
N CYS A 101 22.22 -7.53 18.91
CA CYS A 101 22.18 -6.43 17.96
C CYS A 101 22.47 -6.90 16.53
N ALA A 102 23.48 -7.76 16.34
CA ALA A 102 23.83 -8.28 15.02
C ALA A 102 22.72 -9.17 14.44
N GLU A 103 22.07 -9.99 15.28
CA GLU A 103 20.90 -10.78 14.89
C GLU A 103 19.74 -9.90 14.42
N GLU A 104 19.37 -8.89 15.22
CA GLU A 104 18.28 -7.96 14.86
C GLU A 104 18.60 -7.20 13.56
N LEU A 105 19.85 -6.77 13.35
CA LEU A 105 20.26 -6.15 12.09
C LEU A 105 20.17 -7.10 10.89
N ARG A 106 20.47 -8.39 11.08
CA ARG A 106 20.30 -9.41 10.02
C ARG A 106 18.84 -9.58 9.65
N GLN A 107 17.95 -9.69 10.63
CA GLN A 107 16.51 -9.79 10.40
C GLN A 107 15.94 -8.54 9.69
N ALA A 108 16.40 -7.34 10.08
CA ALA A 108 16.02 -6.11 9.39
C ALA A 108 16.48 -6.08 7.93
N HIS A 109 17.71 -6.53 7.66
CA HIS A 109 18.25 -6.67 6.31
C HIS A 109 17.43 -7.64 5.46
N ASP A 110 17.11 -8.83 5.99
CA ASP A 110 16.37 -9.86 5.26
C ASP A 110 14.95 -9.38 4.90
N ALA A 111 14.27 -8.70 5.83
CA ALA A 111 12.97 -8.08 5.56
C ALA A 111 13.03 -7.02 4.44
N LEU A 112 14.10 -6.21 4.39
CA LEU A 112 14.30 -5.26 3.29
C LEU A 112 14.65 -5.97 1.97
N GLY A 113 15.37 -7.09 2.03
CA GLY A 113 15.70 -7.94 0.89
C GLY A 113 14.47 -8.52 0.17
N GLU A 114 13.37 -8.73 0.88
CA GLU A 114 12.08 -9.13 0.27
C GLU A 114 11.52 -8.07 -0.71
N ILE A 115 11.89 -6.79 -0.54
CA ILE A 115 11.44 -5.69 -1.38
C ILE A 115 12.23 -5.64 -2.69
N THR A 116 13.54 -5.85 -2.63
CA THR A 116 14.46 -5.80 -3.77
C THR A 116 14.54 -7.12 -4.54
N GLY A 117 14.02 -8.21 -3.96
CA GLY A 117 13.98 -9.52 -4.59
C GLY A 117 15.29 -10.31 -4.51
N ALA A 118 16.30 -9.82 -3.77
CA ALA A 118 17.52 -10.56 -3.45
C ALA A 118 18.34 -9.82 -2.39
N HIS A 119 18.83 -10.56 -1.38
CA HIS A 119 20.25 -10.81 -1.09
C HIS A 119 20.31 -11.71 0.16
N THR A 120 20.82 -12.92 0.00
CA THR A 120 21.06 -13.84 1.12
C THR A 120 22.33 -13.44 1.88
N ALA A 121 22.50 -13.90 3.12
CA ALA A 121 23.75 -13.71 3.86
C ALA A 121 24.98 -14.20 3.06
N ASP A 122 24.82 -15.24 2.25
CA ASP A 122 25.85 -15.75 1.32
C ASP A 122 26.19 -14.77 0.19
N ASP A 123 25.23 -14.00 -0.33
CA ASP A 123 25.51 -12.97 -1.35
C ASP A 123 26.36 -11.82 -0.76
N LEU A 124 26.10 -11.48 0.50
CA LEU A 124 26.87 -10.47 1.22
C LEU A 124 28.28 -10.99 1.58
N LEU A 125 28.39 -12.23 2.07
CA LEU A 125 29.67 -12.88 2.38
C LEU A 125 30.50 -13.07 1.09
N GLY A 126 29.88 -13.45 -0.02
CA GLY A 126 30.52 -13.55 -1.33
C GLY A 126 31.06 -12.21 -1.84
N ALA A 127 30.35 -11.11 -1.64
CA ALA A 127 30.82 -9.77 -1.99
C ALA A 127 31.96 -9.26 -1.08
N ILE A 128 31.90 -9.59 0.22
CA ILE A 128 32.93 -9.22 1.21
C ILE A 128 34.21 -10.05 1.01
N PHE A 129 34.10 -11.36 0.76
CA PHE A 129 35.23 -12.28 0.61
C PHE A 129 35.73 -12.45 -0.83
N GLY A 130 34.93 -12.15 -1.84
CA GLY A 130 35.35 -12.17 -3.25
C GLY A 130 36.40 -11.12 -3.62
N ARG A 131 36.62 -10.13 -2.75
CA ARG A 131 37.70 -9.14 -2.87
C ARG A 131 39.00 -9.55 -2.14
N PHE A 132 38.99 -10.65 -1.39
CA PHE A 132 40.19 -11.21 -0.80
C PHE A 132 40.65 -12.39 -1.66
N CYS A 133 41.73 -12.20 -2.43
CA CYS A 133 42.41 -13.32 -3.06
C CYS A 133 42.95 -14.24 -1.95
N ILE A 134 42.26 -15.35 -1.67
CA ILE A 134 42.87 -16.47 -0.94
C ILE A 134 43.74 -17.22 -1.94
N GLY A 135 45.02 -16.88 -1.96
CA GLY A 135 46.14 -17.74 -2.35
C GLY A 135 46.11 -18.35 -3.77
N LYS A 136 46.89 -17.74 -4.66
CA LYS A 136 48.01 -18.51 -5.25
C LYS A 136 49.10 -18.60 -4.19
#